data_AF-A0A447XHK2-F1
#
_entry.id   AF-A0A447XHK2-F1
#
_cell.length_a   1.000
_cell.length_b   1.000
_cell.length_c   1.000
_cell.angle_alpha   90.00
_cell.angle_beta   90.00
_cell.angle_gamma   90.00
#
_symmetry.space_group_name_H-M   'P 1'
#
loop_
_entity.id
_entity.type
_entity.pdbx_description
1 polymer ?
#
loop_
_entity_poly.entity_id
_entity_poly.type
_entity_poly.pdbx_seq_one_letter_code
_entity_poly.pdbx_strand_id
1 'polypeptide(L)'
;MRDGLYYLTEQQAQAILDLRLQKLTGLEHEKLLDEYKELLDQIAELLRILGSADRLMEVIREELELVREQFGDKRRTEITANSADINLEDLITQEDVVVTLSHQGYVKYQPLSEYESAASWRER
;
A
#
# COMPACT_ATOMS: atom_id res chain seq x y z
N MET A 1 40.02 -4.91 31.42
CA MET A 1 40.46 -4.95 32.82
C MET A 1 41.56 -6.00 32.94
N ARG A 2 42.81 -5.62 33.17
CA ARG A 2 43.90 -6.53 33.59
C ARG A 2 44.34 -6.04 34.96
N ASP A 3 44.31 -6.92 35.97
CA ASP A 3 44.79 -6.70 37.34
C ASP A 3 44.15 -5.57 38.17
N GLY A 4 42.86 -5.28 37.99
CA GLY A 4 42.14 -4.31 38.85
C GLY A 4 42.55 -2.84 38.66
N LEU A 5 43.48 -2.55 37.75
CA LEU A 5 43.86 -1.20 37.37
C LEU A 5 42.94 -0.66 36.26
N TYR A 6 42.49 0.57 36.42
CA TYR A 6 41.70 1.32 35.43
C TYR A 6 42.55 2.42 34.82
N TYR A 7 42.54 2.52 33.49
CA TYR A 7 43.29 3.52 32.73
C TYR A 7 42.30 4.43 32.01
N LEU A 8 42.58 5.72 32.00
CA LEU A 8 41.77 6.72 31.33
C LEU A 8 42.30 6.98 29.92
N THR A 9 41.38 7.20 29.00
CA THR A 9 41.68 7.84 27.72
C THR A 9 41.77 9.36 27.89
N GLU A 10 42.44 10.04 26.95
CA GLU A 10 42.53 11.51 26.95
C GLU A 10 41.15 12.18 26.94
N GLN A 11 40.21 11.64 26.15
CA GLN A 11 38.83 12.11 26.10
C GLN A 11 38.12 11.96 27.46
N GLN A 12 38.29 10.82 28.14
CA GLN A 12 37.70 10.61 29.47
C GLN A 12 38.32 11.55 30.51
N ALA A 13 39.63 11.81 30.44
CA ALA A 13 40.30 12.75 31.33
C ALA A 13 39.76 14.18 31.14
N GLN A 14 39.60 14.63 29.89
CA GLN A 14 39.00 15.94 29.59
C GLN A 14 37.56 16.04 30.11
N ALA A 15 36.74 15.01 29.88
CA ALA A 15 35.36 14.98 30.36
C ALA A 15 35.26 15.07 31.89
N ILE A 16 36.22 14.51 32.63
CA ILE A 16 36.31 14.64 34.09
C ILE A 16 36.64 16.08 34.50
N LEU A 17 37.57 16.75 33.79
CA LEU A 17 37.92 18.15 34.06
C LEU A 17 36.75 19.11 33.82
N ASP A 18 35.86 18.77 32.90
CA ASP A 18 34.68 19.57 32.56
C ASP A 18 33.51 19.39 33.56
N LEU A 19 33.64 18.49 34.54
CA LEU A 19 32.61 18.24 35.55
C LEU A 19 32.43 19.45 36.49
N ARG A 20 31.17 19.72 36.85
CA ARG A 20 30.78 20.78 37.80
C ARG A 20 30.43 20.17 39.16
N LEU A 21 30.69 20.88 40.26
CA LEU A 21 30.42 20.42 41.64
C LEU A 21 28.96 19.94 41.87
N GLN A 22 27.99 20.56 41.19
CA GLN A 22 26.56 20.15 41.24
C GLN A 22 26.31 18.70 40.81
N LYS A 23 27.20 18.11 39.99
CA LYS A 23 27.14 16.72 39.53
C LYS A 23 27.66 15.70 40.54
N LEU A 24 28.22 16.15 41.66
CA LEU A 24 28.77 15.30 42.73
C LEU A 24 27.79 15.11 43.90
N THR A 25 26.52 15.48 43.72
CA THR A 25 25.48 15.23 44.73
C THR A 25 25.01 13.77 44.66
N GLY A 26 24.53 13.22 45.78
CA GLY A 26 24.07 11.82 45.83
C GLY A 26 22.96 11.50 44.82
N LEU A 27 22.05 12.46 44.58
CA LEU A 27 20.96 12.29 43.61
C LEU A 27 21.48 12.17 42.16
N GLU A 28 22.54 12.91 41.80
CA GLU A 28 23.12 12.81 40.46
C GLU A 28 23.90 11.50 40.27
N HIS A 29 24.42 10.91 41.35
CA HIS A 29 25.06 9.60 41.31
C HIS A 29 24.06 8.47 41.01
N GLU A 30 22.91 8.47 41.69
CA GLU A 30 21.84 7.49 41.41
C GLU A 30 21.35 7.60 39.96
N LYS A 31 21.07 8.83 39.48
CA LYS A 31 20.69 9.05 38.08
C LYS A 31 21.72 8.52 37.09
N LEU A 32 23.01 8.69 37.37
CA LEU A 32 24.08 8.22 36.50
C LEU A 32 24.16 6.69 36.46
N LEU A 33 23.92 6.03 37.60
CA LEU A 33 23.82 4.57 37.66
C LEU A 33 22.59 4.05 36.90
N ASP A 34 21.45 4.72 37.01
CA ASP A 34 20.23 4.37 36.30
C ASP A 34 20.41 4.56 34.78
N GLU A 35 20.97 5.69 34.35
CA GLU A 35 21.28 5.96 32.94
C GLU A 35 22.28 4.93 32.39
N TYR A 36 23.33 4.61 33.15
CA TYR A 36 24.29 3.57 32.77
C TYR A 36 23.60 2.21 32.57
N LYS A 37 22.68 1.85 33.46
CA LYS A 37 21.91 0.61 33.33
C LYS A 37 21.00 0.62 32.11
N GLU A 38 20.29 1.73 31.88
CA GLU A 38 19.42 1.88 30.70
C GLU A 38 20.22 1.76 29.40
N LEU A 39 21.40 2.38 29.33
CA LEU A 39 22.31 2.24 28.18
C LEU A 39 22.76 0.79 27.97
N LEU A 40 23.06 0.04 29.04
CA LEU A 40 23.40 -1.38 28.92
C LEU A 40 22.22 -2.20 28.38
N ASP A 41 21.01 -1.95 28.88
CA ASP A 41 19.80 -2.63 28.41
C ASP A 41 19.49 -2.31 26.94
N GLN A 42 19.66 -1.04 26.54
CA GLN A 42 19.53 -0.60 25.15
C GLN A 42 20.57 -1.29 24.25
N ILE A 43 21.84 -1.33 24.66
CA ILE A 43 22.91 -2.01 23.90
C ILE A 43 22.58 -3.49 23.73
N ALA A 44 22.12 -4.16 24.80
CA ALA A 44 21.75 -5.57 24.75
C ALA A 44 20.60 -5.84 23.78
N GLU A 45 19.54 -5.01 23.81
CA GLU A 45 18.40 -5.15 22.90
C GLU A 45 18.81 -4.88 21.44
N LEU A 46 19.59 -3.82 21.20
CA LEU A 46 20.08 -3.50 19.85
C LEU A 46 20.96 -4.62 19.30
N LEU A 47 21.87 -5.18 20.10
CA LEU A 47 22.67 -6.34 19.70
C LEU A 47 21.81 -7.57 19.43
N ARG A 48 20.73 -7.78 20.20
CA ARG A 48 19.79 -8.88 19.98
C ARG A 48 19.04 -8.72 18.65
N ILE A 49 18.61 -7.52 18.32
CA ILE A 49 17.98 -7.20 17.03
C ILE A 49 18.96 -7.44 15.88
N LEU A 50 20.19 -6.92 15.99
CA LEU A 50 21.22 -7.10 14.96
C LEU A 50 21.67 -8.56 14.80
N GLY A 51 21.60 -9.36 15.87
CA GLY A 51 21.97 -10.77 15.87
C GLY A 51 20.89 -11.74 15.36
N SER A 52 19.63 -11.30 15.24
CA SER A 52 18.50 -12.15 14.84
C SER A 52 17.66 -11.50 13.76
N ALA A 53 17.68 -12.09 12.56
CA ALA A 53 16.86 -11.63 11.43
C ALA A 53 15.35 -11.73 11.72
N ASP A 54 14.92 -12.76 12.46
CA ASP A 54 13.52 -12.92 12.86
C ASP A 54 13.08 -11.76 13.77
N ARG A 55 13.91 -11.40 14.76
CA ARG A 55 13.60 -10.29 15.65
C ARG A 55 13.54 -8.96 14.89
N LEU A 56 14.47 -8.74 13.96
CA LEU A 56 14.45 -7.55 13.11
C LEU A 56 13.15 -7.48 12.29
N MET A 57 12.68 -8.61 11.75
CA MET A 57 11.43 -8.65 10.99
C MET A 57 10.18 -8.41 11.86
N GLU A 58 10.18 -8.87 13.11
CA GLU A 58 9.14 -8.54 14.09
C GLU A 58 9.08 -7.03 14.33
N VAL A 59 10.21 -6.40 14.63
CA VAL A 59 10.28 -4.94 14.88
C VAL A 59 9.78 -4.16 13.66
N ILE A 60 10.21 -4.54 12.44
CA ILE A 60 9.72 -3.91 11.21
C ILE A 60 8.20 -4.06 11.06
N ARG A 61 7.65 -5.24 11.36
CA ARG A 61 6.20 -5.46 11.30
C ARG A 61 5.46 -4.58 12.30
N GLU A 62 5.92 -4.54 13.55
CA GLU A 62 5.33 -3.71 14.61
C GLU A 62 5.32 -2.22 14.20
N GLU A 63 6.43 -1.72 13.65
CA GLU A 63 6.52 -0.34 13.14
C GLU A 63 5.56 -0.07 11.97
N LEU A 64 5.48 -1.00 11.00
CA LEU A 64 4.56 -0.86 9.86
C LEU A 64 3.09 -0.89 10.28
N GLU A 65 2.74 -1.72 11.27
CA GLU A 65 1.40 -1.77 11.83
C GLU A 65 1.04 -0.48 12.55
N LEU A 66 1.97 0.07 13.34
CA LEU A 66 1.82 1.37 14.00
C LEU A 66 1.63 2.50 12.98
N VAL A 67 2.43 2.53 11.92
CA VAL A 67 2.29 3.53 10.84
C VAL A 67 0.93 3.39 10.15
N ARG A 68 0.50 2.16 9.85
CA ARG A 68 -0.83 1.90 9.27
C ARG A 68 -1.95 2.37 10.21
N GLU A 69 -1.82 2.20 11.52
CA GLU A 69 -2.81 2.66 12.49
C GLU A 69 -2.86 4.19 12.58
N GLN A 70 -1.69 4.84 12.62
CA GLN A 70 -1.60 6.29 12.75
C GLN A 70 -2.01 7.05 11.49
N PHE A 71 -1.75 6.48 10.30
CA PHE A 71 -1.89 7.19 9.02
C PHE A 71 -2.83 6.50 8.02
N GLY A 72 -3.43 5.36 8.37
CA GLY A 72 -4.33 4.64 7.49
C GLY A 72 -5.66 5.35 7.30
N ASP A 73 -6.10 5.47 6.05
CA ASP A 73 -7.42 5.99 5.69
C ASP A 73 -8.25 4.96 4.89
N LYS A 74 -9.55 5.21 4.79
CA LYS A 74 -10.42 4.37 3.97
C LYS A 74 -10.16 4.63 2.50
N ARG A 75 -10.13 3.55 1.71
CA ARG A 75 -10.06 3.65 0.26
C ARG A 75 -11.17 4.56 -0.26
N ARG A 76 -10.78 5.61 -0.98
CA ARG A 76 -11.71 6.61 -1.52
C ARG A 76 -12.35 6.19 -2.85
N THR A 77 -11.69 5.28 -3.58
CA THR A 77 -12.13 4.82 -4.90
C THR A 77 -12.72 3.41 -4.81
N GLU A 78 -13.83 3.20 -5.51
CA GLU A 78 -14.43 1.89 -5.68
C GLU A 78 -13.82 1.19 -6.92
N ILE A 79 -13.59 -0.12 -6.83
CA ILE A 79 -13.22 -0.92 -8.00
C ILE A 79 -14.51 -1.56 -8.49
N THR A 80 -15.03 -1.06 -9.61
CA THR A 80 -16.14 -1.72 -10.31
C THR A 80 -15.58 -2.74 -11.29
N ALA A 81 -16.04 -3.99 -11.20
CA ALA A 81 -15.85 -4.93 -12.29
C ALA A 81 -16.69 -4.41 -13.46
N ASN A 82 -16.03 -3.99 -14.54
CA ASN A 82 -16.71 -3.45 -15.71
C ASN A 82 -17.70 -4.50 -16.25
N SER A 83 -19.00 -4.33 -16.00
CA SER A 83 -20.05 -5.04 -16.71
C SER A 83 -20.26 -4.35 -18.05
N ALA A 84 -19.27 -4.46 -18.93
CA ALA A 84 -19.52 -4.33 -20.36
C ALA A 84 -20.06 -5.67 -20.86
N ASP A 85 -21.22 -6.09 -20.35
CA ASP A 85 -22.09 -7.06 -21.04
C ASP A 85 -22.85 -6.31 -22.14
N ILE A 86 -22.14 -5.53 -22.95
CA ILE A 86 -22.67 -5.07 -24.23
C ILE A 86 -22.39 -6.24 -25.17
N ASN A 87 -23.42 -7.03 -25.46
CA ASN A 87 -23.30 -8.08 -26.45
C ASN A 87 -23.15 -7.41 -27.82
N LEU A 88 -22.46 -8.07 -28.76
CA LEU A 88 -22.26 -7.52 -30.11
C LEU A 88 -23.61 -7.19 -30.78
N GLU A 89 -24.64 -7.94 -30.41
CA GLU A 89 -26.04 -7.80 -30.79
C GLU A 89 -26.65 -6.46 -30.35
N ASP A 90 -26.25 -5.90 -29.21
CA ASP A 90 -26.74 -4.62 -28.69
C ASP A 90 -26.22 -3.41 -29.51
N LEU A 91 -25.19 -3.63 -30.33
CA LEU A 91 -24.62 -2.64 -31.26
C LEU A 91 -25.29 -2.68 -32.65
N ILE A 92 -26.16 -3.67 -32.93
CA ILE A 92 -26.89 -3.77 -34.19
C ILE A 92 -28.16 -2.92 -34.09
N THR A 93 -28.27 -1.89 -34.92
CA THR A 93 -29.47 -1.05 -34.98
C THR A 93 -30.67 -1.87 -35.45
N GLN A 94 -31.77 -1.84 -34.70
CA GLN A 94 -33.03 -2.49 -35.08
C GLN A 94 -33.65 -1.74 -36.27
N GLU A 95 -33.83 -2.44 -37.39
CA GLU A 95 -34.46 -1.92 -38.61
C GLU A 95 -35.62 -2.84 -39.01
N ASP A 96 -36.79 -2.24 -39.28
CA ASP A 96 -37.95 -2.98 -39.78
C ASP A 96 -37.74 -3.31 -41.26
N VAL A 97 -37.55 -4.59 -41.55
CA VAL A 97 -37.27 -5.11 -42.90
C VAL A 97 -38.34 -6.09 -43.36
N VAL A 98 -38.60 -6.11 -44.67
CA VAL A 98 -39.46 -7.09 -45.33
C VAL A 98 -38.58 -8.16 -45.96
N VAL A 99 -38.75 -9.41 -45.52
CA VAL A 99 -38.06 -10.59 -46.09
C VAL A 99 -38.97 -11.23 -47.12
N THR A 100 -38.47 -11.42 -48.35
CA THR A 100 -39.22 -12.04 -49.45
C THR A 100 -38.52 -13.29 -49.96
N LEU A 101 -39.30 -14.35 -50.20
CA LEU A 101 -38.86 -15.63 -50.77
C LEU A 101 -39.56 -15.84 -52.12
N SER A 102 -38.79 -16.05 -53.18
CA SER A 102 -39.34 -16.39 -54.50
C SER A 102 -39.58 -17.89 -54.65
N HIS A 103 -40.46 -18.26 -55.59
CA HIS A 103 -40.73 -19.67 -55.91
C HIS A 103 -39.49 -20.44 -56.39
N GLN A 104 -38.50 -19.74 -56.97
CA GLN A 104 -37.21 -20.30 -57.40
C GLN A 104 -36.17 -20.38 -56.26
N GLY A 105 -36.55 -20.02 -55.03
CA GLY A 105 -35.70 -20.14 -53.85
C GLY A 105 -34.80 -18.92 -53.56
N TYR A 106 -35.03 -17.78 -54.21
CA TYR A 106 -34.27 -16.56 -53.91
C TYR A 106 -34.81 -15.87 -52.66
N VAL A 107 -33.93 -15.60 -51.70
CA VAL A 107 -34.24 -14.86 -50.46
C VAL A 107 -33.58 -13.48 -50.52
N LYS A 108 -34.35 -12.43 -50.23
CA LYS A 108 -33.83 -11.06 -50.07
C LYS A 108 -34.56 -10.32 -48.95
N TYR A 109 -33.89 -9.36 -48.32
CA TYR A 109 -34.47 -8.41 -47.38
C TYR A 109 -34.33 -6.98 -47.92
N GLN A 110 -35.28 -6.10 -47.56
CA GLN A 110 -35.25 -4.67 -47.89
C GLN A 110 -35.97 -3.88 -46.77
N PRO A 111 -35.60 -2.62 -46.49
CA PRO A 111 -36.30 -1.80 -45.50
C PRO A 111 -37.79 -1.65 -45.82
N LEU A 112 -38.64 -1.61 -44.79
CA LEU A 112 -40.09 -1.51 -44.98
C LEU A 112 -40.49 -0.25 -45.76
N SER A 113 -39.84 0.88 -45.49
CA SER A 113 -40.06 2.16 -46.17
C SER A 113 -39.80 2.07 -47.69
N GLU A 114 -38.72 1.39 -48.09
CA GLU A 114 -38.41 1.16 -49.50
C GLU A 114 -39.45 0.26 -50.16
N TYR A 115 -39.87 -0.82 -49.47
CA TYR A 115 -40.90 -1.73 -49.97
C TYR A 115 -42.24 -1.04 -50.19
N GLU A 116 -42.73 -0.28 -49.20
CA GLU A 116 -43.99 0.46 -49.30
C GLU A 116 -43.95 1.48 -50.45
N SER A 117 -42.83 2.19 -50.58
CA SER A 117 -42.65 3.13 -51.69
C SER A 117 -42.74 2.40 -53.04
N ALA A 118 -42.01 1.31 -53.22
CA ALA A 118 -41.97 0.54 -54.47
C ALA A 118 -43.32 -0.13 -54.79
N ALA A 119 -44.04 -0.62 -53.79
CA ALA A 119 -45.39 -1.16 -53.95
C ALA A 119 -46.38 -0.07 -54.40
N SER A 120 -46.30 1.12 -53.81
CA SER A 120 -47.15 2.27 -54.18
C SER A 120 -46.91 2.79 -55.61
N TRP A 121 -45.70 2.59 -56.16
CA TRP A 121 -45.40 2.89 -57.56
C TRP A 121 -45.93 1.83 -58.52
N ARG A 122 -46.19 0.61 -58.04
CA ARG A 122 -46.66 -0.52 -58.84
C ARG A 122 -48.18 -0.57 -59.00
N GLU A 123 -48.91 0.08 -58.10
CA GLU A 123 -50.39 0.20 -58.12
C GLU A 123 -50.90 1.49 -58.80
N ARG A 124 -50.01 2.36 -59.25
CA ARG A 124 -50.31 3.49 -60.15
C ARG A 124 -50.05 3.11 -61.59
#